data_AF-A0AAQ3M7I1-F1
#
_entry.id   AF-A0AAQ3M7I1-F1
#
_cell.length_a   1.000
_cell.length_b   1.000
_cell.length_c   1.000
_cell.angle_alpha   90.00
_cell.angle_beta   90.00
_cell.angle_gamma   90.00
#
_symmetry.space_group_name_H-M   'P 1'
#
loop_
_entity.id
_entity.type
_entity.pdbx_description
1 polymer ?
#
loop_
_entity_poly.entity_id
_entity_poly.type
_entity_poly.pdbx_seq_one_letter_code
_entity_poly.pdbx_strand_id
1 'polypeptide(L)'
;MATVRSHVELAQALPPRLLDFFRRWQPPSIAAFGAASQSTPTVRIAEITSSQDPNAPSASEVALPENAVWKKNPFLPFKNPQTGHWHGPHYSLRRQAELFKLAEQHNVLPLMPMSPKHPQAKEQSRIDHGLRVKGTGVGQRVKGHHWERTLKTRLETRRKAMEVMPDMIQLWKERGHGRGWKKYPKGPVSTAKSEVFDQNMRHAWVNQRVPQG
;
A
#
# COMPACT_ATOMS: atom_id res chain seq x y z
N MET A 1 -23.47 -40.23 -20.72
CA MET A 1 -22.36 -41.03 -20.14
C MET A 1 -20.97 -40.67 -20.71
N ALA A 2 -20.83 -40.38 -22.01
CA ALA A 2 -19.52 -40.02 -22.60
C ALA A 2 -18.89 -38.75 -21.99
N THR A 3 -19.69 -37.71 -21.74
CA THR A 3 -19.23 -36.44 -21.14
C THR A 3 -18.68 -36.59 -19.72
N VAL A 4 -19.27 -37.46 -18.91
CA VAL A 4 -18.81 -37.70 -17.53
C VAL A 4 -17.42 -38.33 -17.52
N ARG A 5 -17.15 -39.30 -18.41
CA ARG A 5 -15.82 -39.92 -18.54
C ARG A 5 -14.77 -38.90 -19.00
N SER A 6 -15.11 -38.05 -19.97
CA SER A 6 -14.18 -37.00 -20.42
C SER A 6 -13.85 -35.99 -19.33
N HIS A 7 -14.80 -35.62 -18.46
CA HIS A 7 -14.50 -34.73 -17.32
C HIS A 7 -13.59 -35.39 -16.29
N VAL A 8 -13.74 -36.70 -16.06
CA VAL A 8 -12.86 -37.46 -15.16
C VAL A 8 -11.45 -37.54 -15.73
N GLU A 9 -11.29 -37.79 -17.03
CA GLU A 9 -9.99 -37.81 -17.71
C GLU A 9 -9.30 -36.44 -17.64
N LEU A 10 -10.04 -35.36 -17.88
CA LEU A 10 -9.52 -33.99 -17.74
C LEU A 10 -9.09 -33.68 -16.30
N ALA A 11 -9.87 -34.13 -15.30
CA ALA A 11 -9.50 -33.96 -13.91
C ALA A 11 -8.22 -34.77 -13.57
N GLN A 12 -8.09 -35.98 -14.09
CA GLN A 12 -6.89 -36.82 -13.90
C GLN A 12 -5.64 -36.25 -14.62
N ALA A 13 -5.82 -35.49 -15.70
CA ALA A 13 -4.73 -34.83 -16.43
C ALA A 13 -4.13 -33.61 -15.68
N LEU A 14 -4.70 -33.20 -14.54
CA LEU A 14 -4.16 -32.11 -13.72
C LEU A 14 -2.79 -32.47 -13.13
N PRO A 15 -1.91 -31.46 -12.89
CA PRO A 15 -0.64 -31.67 -12.22
C PRO A 15 -0.82 -32.37 -10.86
N PRO A 16 0.07 -33.29 -10.48
CA PRO A 16 -0.06 -34.08 -9.25
C PRO A 16 -0.12 -33.19 -8.01
N ARG A 17 0.60 -32.05 -8.01
CA ARG A 17 0.57 -31.05 -6.94
C ARG A 17 -0.83 -30.48 -6.69
N LEU A 18 -1.60 -30.21 -7.75
CA LEU A 18 -2.97 -29.72 -7.64
C LEU A 18 -3.92 -30.85 -7.21
N LEU A 19 -3.74 -32.05 -7.76
CA LEU A 19 -4.52 -33.22 -7.35
C LEU A 19 -4.35 -33.53 -5.85
N ASP A 20 -3.12 -33.54 -5.36
CA ASP A 20 -2.83 -33.79 -3.94
C ASP A 20 -3.41 -32.69 -3.04
N PHE A 21 -3.38 -31.44 -3.51
CA PHE A 21 -4.04 -30.33 -2.82
C PHE A 21 -5.54 -30.57 -2.71
N PHE A 22 -6.24 -30.85 -3.82
CA PHE A 22 -7.69 -31.06 -3.83
C PHE A 22 -8.13 -32.35 -3.13
N ARG A 23 -7.28 -33.39 -3.12
CA ARG A 23 -7.51 -34.62 -2.32
C ARG A 23 -7.56 -34.31 -0.83
N ARG A 24 -6.61 -33.50 -0.35
CA ARG A 24 -6.51 -33.15 1.07
C ARG A 24 -7.51 -32.06 1.48
N TRP A 25 -7.76 -31.12 0.57
CA TRP A 25 -8.60 -29.96 0.77
C TRP A 25 -9.63 -29.92 -0.35
N GLN A 26 -10.78 -30.55 -0.12
CA GLN A 26 -11.86 -30.60 -1.10
C GLN A 26 -12.52 -29.22 -1.23
N PRO A 27 -12.69 -28.71 -2.47
CA PRO A 27 -13.37 -27.44 -2.67
C PRO A 27 -14.85 -27.56 -2.26
N PRO A 28 -15.42 -26.50 -1.70
CA PRO A 28 -16.76 -26.54 -1.11
C PRO A 28 -17.85 -26.72 -2.17
N SER A 29 -17.62 -26.32 -3.42
CA SER A 29 -18.50 -26.62 -4.56
C SER A 29 -18.70 -28.12 -4.78
N ILE A 30 -17.62 -28.90 -4.72
CA ILE A 30 -17.66 -30.36 -4.87
C ILE A 30 -18.20 -31.02 -3.59
N ALA A 31 -17.77 -30.55 -2.42
CA ALA A 31 -18.23 -31.09 -1.14
C ALA A 31 -19.75 -30.88 -0.93
N ALA A 32 -20.29 -29.71 -1.32
CA ALA A 32 -21.72 -29.43 -1.25
C ALA A 32 -22.52 -30.36 -2.17
N PHE A 33 -22.03 -30.61 -3.40
CA PHE A 33 -22.67 -31.51 -4.35
C PHE A 33 -22.69 -32.97 -3.85
N GLY A 34 -21.59 -33.43 -3.24
CA GLY A 34 -21.49 -34.75 -2.63
C GLY A 34 -22.39 -34.91 -1.40
N ALA A 35 -22.51 -33.88 -0.56
CA ALA A 35 -23.39 -33.89 0.60
C ALA A 35 -24.87 -33.87 0.20
N ALA A 36 -25.25 -33.06 -0.80
CA ALA A 36 -26.61 -33.00 -1.32
C ALA A 36 -27.07 -34.33 -1.96
N SER A 37 -26.14 -35.15 -2.46
CA SER A 37 -26.45 -36.48 -3.01
C SER A 37 -26.67 -37.56 -1.93
N GLN A 38 -26.31 -37.29 -0.67
CA GLN A 38 -26.50 -38.21 0.47
C GLN A 38 -27.69 -37.84 1.37
N SER A 39 -28.18 -36.60 1.27
CA SER A 39 -29.48 -36.22 1.83
C SER A 39 -30.54 -36.37 0.75
N THR A 40 -31.39 -37.39 0.82
CA THR A 40 -32.71 -37.32 0.17
C THR A 40 -33.46 -36.14 0.79
N PRO A 41 -33.79 -35.07 0.05
CA PRO A 41 -34.73 -34.09 0.57
C PRO A 41 -36.14 -34.64 0.34
N THR A 42 -36.67 -35.36 1.33
CA THR A 42 -38.13 -35.44 1.50
C THR A 42 -38.60 -34.08 1.99
N VAL A 43 -38.82 -33.12 1.08
CA VAL A 43 -39.57 -31.88 1.38
C VAL A 43 -40.42 -31.50 0.18
N ARG A 44 -41.69 -31.95 0.28
CA ARG A 44 -42.96 -31.35 -0.15
C ARG A 44 -42.94 -30.39 -1.35
N ILE A 45 -43.46 -30.91 -2.46
CA ILE A 45 -44.07 -30.12 -3.53
C ILE A 45 -45.28 -29.40 -2.91
N ALA A 46 -45.25 -28.07 -2.89
CA ALA A 46 -46.46 -27.27 -2.78
C ALA A 46 -46.71 -26.66 -4.17
N GLU A 47 -47.64 -27.27 -4.90
CA GLU A 47 -48.31 -26.64 -6.02
C GLU A 47 -49.12 -25.47 -5.47
N ILE A 48 -48.82 -24.24 -5.90
CA ILE A 48 -49.77 -23.20 -6.33
C ILE A 48 -49.03 -21.87 -6.54
N THR A 49 -48.91 -21.44 -7.80
CA THR A 49 -49.42 -20.14 -8.28
C THR A 49 -49.06 -20.03 -9.76
N SER A 50 -50.09 -20.25 -10.58
CA SER A 50 -50.13 -19.84 -11.98
C SER A 50 -50.00 -18.32 -12.06
N SER A 51 -49.04 -17.82 -12.83
CA SER A 51 -49.21 -16.54 -13.54
C SER A 51 -48.30 -16.56 -14.77
N GLN A 52 -48.94 -16.54 -15.92
CA GLN A 52 -48.33 -16.42 -17.23
C GLN A 52 -47.92 -14.96 -17.43
N ASP A 53 -46.63 -14.65 -17.25
CA ASP A 53 -46.03 -13.41 -17.73
C ASP A 53 -44.91 -13.76 -18.75
N PRO A 54 -45.03 -13.37 -20.03
CA PRO A 54 -44.06 -13.74 -21.08
C PRO A 54 -42.80 -12.87 -21.11
N ASN A 55 -42.55 -12.03 -20.10
CA ASN A 55 -41.37 -11.16 -20.06
C ASN A 55 -40.62 -11.23 -18.73
N ALA A 56 -40.42 -12.45 -18.22
CA ALA A 56 -39.48 -12.72 -17.13
C ALA A 56 -38.09 -13.00 -17.73
N PRO A 57 -37.00 -12.33 -17.30
CA PRO A 57 -35.67 -12.75 -17.68
C PRO A 57 -35.44 -14.18 -17.16
N SER A 58 -35.25 -15.13 -18.08
CA SER A 58 -34.77 -16.48 -17.77
C SER A 58 -33.35 -16.39 -17.22
N ALA A 59 -33.24 -16.06 -15.93
CA ALA A 59 -32.04 -16.32 -15.15
C ALA A 59 -32.06 -17.80 -14.77
N SER A 60 -31.70 -18.66 -15.72
CA SER A 60 -31.13 -19.97 -15.40
C SER A 60 -29.69 -19.78 -14.91
N GLU A 61 -29.53 -18.94 -13.88
CA GLU A 61 -28.29 -18.86 -13.15
C GLU A 61 -28.33 -20.05 -12.19
N VAL A 62 -27.58 -21.10 -12.54
CA VAL A 62 -27.19 -22.12 -11.58
C VAL A 62 -26.43 -21.33 -10.51
N ALA A 63 -27.15 -20.93 -9.45
CA ALA A 63 -26.58 -20.30 -8.29
C ALA A 63 -25.69 -21.35 -7.61
N LEU A 64 -24.46 -21.46 -8.13
CA LEU A 64 -23.33 -21.90 -7.33
C LEU A 64 -23.45 -21.09 -6.04
N PRO A 65 -23.48 -21.72 -4.86
CA PRO A 65 -23.49 -20.95 -3.63
C PRO A 65 -22.27 -20.03 -3.68
N GLU A 66 -22.50 -18.75 -3.96
CA GLU A 66 -21.45 -17.77 -4.28
C GLU A 66 -20.51 -17.59 -3.08
N ASN A 67 -20.98 -18.02 -1.91
CA ASN A 67 -20.25 -18.12 -0.66
C ASN A 67 -20.09 -19.58 -0.19
N ALA A 68 -19.69 -20.48 -1.07
CA ALA A 68 -19.15 -21.77 -0.68
C ALA A 68 -17.83 -21.54 0.06
N VAL A 69 -17.88 -21.36 1.38
CA VAL A 69 -16.69 -21.08 2.20
C VAL A 69 -16.02 -22.38 2.63
N TRP A 70 -14.70 -22.42 2.53
CA TRP A 70 -13.89 -23.53 2.99
C TRP A 70 -13.99 -23.67 4.51
N LYS A 71 -14.33 -24.87 5.02
CA LYS A 71 -14.39 -25.15 6.48
C LYS A 71 -13.11 -24.72 7.21
N LYS A 72 -11.95 -24.95 6.59
CA LYS A 72 -10.66 -24.44 7.04
C LYS A 72 -9.83 -24.06 5.83
N ASN A 73 -9.50 -22.78 5.70
CA ASN A 73 -8.65 -22.31 4.61
C ASN A 73 -7.18 -22.68 4.90
N PRO A 74 -6.53 -23.51 4.05
CA PRO A 74 -5.15 -23.95 4.29
C PRO A 74 -4.10 -22.86 4.00
N PHE A 75 -4.51 -21.72 3.44
CA PHE A 75 -3.64 -20.61 3.05
C PHE A 75 -3.57 -19.48 4.08
N LEU A 76 -4.48 -19.46 5.04
CA LEU A 76 -4.51 -18.45 6.09
C LEU A 76 -3.83 -18.99 7.36
N PRO A 77 -3.14 -18.13 8.13
CA PRO A 77 -2.69 -18.48 9.47
C PRO A 77 -3.91 -18.74 10.35
N PHE A 78 -3.79 -19.69 11.28
CA PHE A 78 -4.86 -20.08 12.18
C PHE A 78 -4.44 -19.86 13.63
N LYS A 79 -5.29 -19.19 14.41
CA LYS A 79 -5.10 -19.03 15.84
C LYS A 79 -5.72 -20.21 16.57
N ASN A 80 -4.93 -20.94 17.36
CA ASN A 80 -5.46 -22.01 18.19
C ASN A 80 -6.35 -21.39 19.29
N PRO A 81 -7.64 -21.77 19.41
CA PRO A 81 -8.55 -21.18 20.39
C PRO A 81 -8.17 -21.53 21.84
N GLN A 82 -7.52 -22.66 22.08
CA GLN A 82 -7.15 -23.09 23.43
C GLN A 82 -5.86 -22.45 23.92
N THR A 83 -4.81 -22.44 23.09
CA THR A 83 -3.49 -21.91 23.47
C THR A 83 -3.29 -20.44 23.12
N GLY A 84 -4.14 -19.88 22.24
CA GLY A 84 -4.03 -18.52 21.74
C GLY A 84 -2.87 -18.28 20.77
N HIS A 85 -2.02 -19.27 20.51
CA HIS A 85 -0.89 -19.15 19.59
C HIS A 85 -1.32 -19.17 18.13
N TRP A 86 -0.64 -18.37 17.31
CA TRP A 86 -0.83 -18.36 15.86
C TRP A 86 0.05 -19.43 15.21
N HIS A 87 -0.60 -20.33 14.47
CA HIS A 87 0.09 -21.25 13.59
C HIS A 87 0.20 -20.63 12.20
N GLY A 88 1.36 -20.81 11.57
CA GLY A 88 1.55 -20.46 10.17
C GLY A 88 0.58 -21.23 9.26
N PRO A 89 0.34 -20.72 8.04
CA PRO A 89 -0.53 -21.42 7.09
C PRO A 89 0.06 -22.77 6.70
N HIS A 90 -0.81 -23.75 6.39
CA HIS A 90 -0.38 -25.10 5.98
C HIS A 90 0.50 -25.05 4.70
N TYR A 91 0.20 -24.11 3.81
CA TYR A 91 1.03 -23.77 2.65
C TYR A 91 1.67 -22.39 2.85
N SER A 92 2.98 -22.30 2.67
CA SER A 92 3.71 -21.03 2.70
C SER A 92 3.34 -20.15 1.51
N LEU A 93 3.52 -18.82 1.61
CA LEU A 93 3.16 -17.88 0.54
C LEU A 93 3.80 -18.21 -0.82
N ARG A 94 5.01 -18.80 -0.82
CA ARG A 94 5.65 -19.33 -2.04
C ARG A 94 4.86 -20.49 -2.64
N ARG A 95 4.53 -21.51 -1.84
CA ARG A 95 3.75 -22.68 -2.28
C ARG A 95 2.34 -22.29 -2.72
N GLN A 96 1.73 -21.32 -2.06
CA GLN A 96 0.46 -20.74 -2.49
C GLN A 96 0.57 -20.15 -3.90
N ALA A 97 1.58 -19.33 -4.16
CA ALA A 97 1.80 -18.74 -5.48
C ALA A 97 2.09 -19.79 -6.56
N GLU A 98 2.86 -20.84 -6.24
CA GLU A 98 3.10 -21.97 -7.15
C GLU A 98 1.78 -22.70 -7.49
N LEU A 99 0.92 -22.97 -6.50
CA LEU A 99 -0.40 -23.56 -6.73
C LEU A 99 -1.31 -22.65 -7.55
N PHE A 100 -1.34 -21.34 -7.28
CA PHE A 100 -2.13 -20.39 -8.07
C PHE A 100 -1.64 -20.29 -9.51
N LYS A 101 -0.32 -20.29 -9.74
CA LYS A 101 0.25 -20.30 -11.09
C LYS A 101 -0.19 -21.54 -11.87
N LEU A 102 -0.15 -22.72 -11.26
CA LEU A 102 -0.65 -23.95 -11.88
C LEU A 102 -2.17 -23.89 -12.10
N ALA A 103 -2.91 -23.39 -11.12
CA ALA A 103 -4.37 -23.32 -11.21
C ALA A 103 -4.84 -22.37 -12.32
N GLU A 104 -4.12 -21.26 -12.53
CA GLU A 104 -4.35 -20.33 -13.64
C GLU A 104 -4.05 -20.99 -14.99
N GLN A 105 -2.92 -21.70 -15.12
CA GLN A 105 -2.56 -22.43 -16.34
C GLN A 105 -3.60 -23.51 -16.74
N HIS A 106 -4.21 -24.16 -15.75
CA HIS A 106 -5.20 -25.20 -15.96
C HIS A 106 -6.66 -24.72 -15.80
N ASN A 107 -6.90 -23.41 -15.68
CA ASN A 107 -8.23 -22.80 -15.53
C ASN A 107 -9.06 -23.33 -14.33
N VAL A 108 -8.40 -23.83 -13.29
CA VAL A 108 -9.03 -24.31 -12.04
C VAL A 108 -8.92 -23.30 -10.90
N LEU A 109 -8.60 -22.05 -11.22
CA LEU A 109 -8.48 -20.96 -10.25
C LEU A 109 -9.74 -20.75 -9.38
N PRO A 110 -10.98 -20.77 -9.91
CA PRO A 110 -12.18 -20.57 -9.09
C PRO A 110 -12.39 -21.65 -8.03
N LEU A 111 -11.77 -22.82 -8.20
CA LEU A 111 -11.81 -23.92 -7.24
C LEU A 111 -10.79 -23.74 -6.10
N MET A 112 -9.94 -22.70 -6.13
CA MET A 112 -8.92 -22.47 -5.10
C MET A 112 -9.47 -21.63 -3.94
N PRO A 113 -8.96 -21.80 -2.70
CA PRO A 113 -9.35 -20.94 -1.59
C PRO A 113 -8.85 -19.51 -1.76
N MET A 114 -9.60 -18.55 -1.23
CA MET A 114 -9.21 -17.15 -1.19
C MET A 114 -7.88 -16.95 -0.43
N SER A 115 -6.96 -16.16 -0.97
CA SER A 115 -5.65 -15.89 -0.36
C SER A 115 -5.10 -14.54 -0.86
N PRO A 116 -4.19 -13.89 -0.09
CA PRO A 116 -3.44 -12.72 -0.57
C PRO A 116 -2.67 -12.93 -1.89
N LYS A 117 -2.44 -14.18 -2.29
CA LYS A 117 -1.78 -14.53 -3.56
C LYS A 117 -2.75 -14.85 -4.71
N HIS A 118 -4.06 -14.85 -4.46
CA HIS A 118 -5.06 -15.06 -5.49
C HIS A 118 -5.03 -13.89 -6.50
N PRO A 119 -4.92 -14.15 -7.82
CA PRO A 119 -4.74 -13.10 -8.82
C PRO A 119 -5.91 -12.10 -8.86
N GLN A 120 -7.17 -12.58 -8.87
CA GLN A 120 -8.35 -11.70 -8.84
C GLN A 120 -8.38 -10.80 -7.59
N ALA A 121 -8.15 -11.35 -6.39
CA ALA A 121 -8.13 -10.56 -5.16
C ALA A 121 -6.98 -9.53 -5.16
N LYS A 122 -5.85 -9.87 -5.77
CA LYS A 122 -4.69 -8.97 -5.91
C LYS A 122 -4.98 -7.83 -6.90
N GLU A 123 -5.71 -8.11 -7.97
CA GLU A 123 -6.14 -7.10 -8.95
C GLU A 123 -7.18 -6.16 -8.34
N GLN A 124 -8.22 -6.70 -7.70
CA GLN A 124 -9.21 -5.91 -6.95
C GLN A 124 -8.54 -5.01 -5.92
N SER A 125 -7.66 -5.58 -5.09
CA SER A 125 -6.91 -4.80 -4.09
C SER A 125 -6.06 -3.68 -4.72
N ARG A 126 -5.55 -3.86 -5.94
CA ARG A 126 -4.78 -2.82 -6.65
C ARG A 126 -5.69 -1.73 -7.21
N ILE A 127 -6.87 -2.09 -7.71
CA ILE A 127 -7.87 -1.15 -8.22
C ILE A 127 -8.40 -0.30 -7.06
N ASP A 128 -8.79 -0.93 -5.95
CA ASP A 128 -9.41 -0.26 -4.80
C ASP A 128 -8.44 0.65 -4.05
N HIS A 129 -7.19 0.21 -3.88
CA HIS A 129 -6.22 0.90 -3.03
C HIS A 129 -5.15 1.69 -3.79
N GLY A 130 -4.88 1.35 -5.06
CA GLY A 130 -3.81 1.96 -5.85
C GLY A 130 -2.39 1.79 -5.26
N LEU A 131 -1.45 2.61 -5.73
CA LEU A 131 -0.09 2.64 -5.20
C LEU A 131 -0.07 3.37 -3.86
N ARG A 132 0.50 2.74 -2.82
CA ARG A 132 0.52 3.28 -1.44
C ARG A 132 1.94 3.49 -0.89
N VAL A 133 2.94 3.53 -1.77
CA VAL A 133 4.34 3.77 -1.38
C VAL A 133 4.50 5.19 -0.86
N LYS A 134 5.29 5.39 0.21
CA LYS A 134 5.49 6.72 0.79
C LYS A 134 6.14 7.65 -0.24
N GLY A 135 5.55 8.84 -0.45
CA GLY A 135 6.04 9.86 -1.38
C GLY A 135 5.39 9.80 -2.76
N THR A 136 5.26 8.61 -3.36
CA THR A 136 4.72 8.40 -4.73
C THR A 136 3.32 7.80 -4.77
N GLY A 137 2.82 7.30 -3.64
CA GLY A 137 1.48 6.74 -3.54
C GLY A 137 0.39 7.79 -3.68
N VAL A 138 -0.82 7.36 -4.00
CA VAL A 138 -2.00 8.22 -4.16
C VAL A 138 -2.20 9.05 -2.89
N GLY A 139 -2.28 10.37 -3.04
CA GLY A 139 -2.43 11.32 -1.92
C GLY A 139 -1.15 11.56 -1.08
N GLN A 140 0.01 10.98 -1.45
CA GLN A 140 1.28 11.29 -0.82
C GLN A 140 2.07 12.34 -1.59
N ARG A 141 2.98 13.03 -0.91
CA ARG A 141 3.90 14.00 -1.52
C ARG A 141 5.35 13.63 -1.24
N VAL A 142 6.19 13.77 -2.25
CA VAL A 142 7.64 13.58 -2.15
C VAL A 142 8.24 14.63 -1.20
N LYS A 143 9.17 14.20 -0.33
CA LYS A 143 9.80 15.06 0.67
C LYS A 143 10.70 16.15 0.05
N GLY A 144 11.34 15.84 -1.08
CA GLY A 144 12.39 16.66 -1.69
C GLY A 144 13.75 16.49 -1.01
N HIS A 145 14.82 16.63 -1.77
CA HIS A 145 16.18 16.58 -1.25
C HIS A 145 16.45 17.77 -0.31
N HIS A 146 17.47 17.66 0.55
CA HIS A 146 17.79 18.73 1.50
C HIS A 146 18.16 20.04 0.80
N TRP A 147 18.87 19.98 -0.33
CA TRP A 147 19.25 21.16 -1.10
C TRP A 147 18.05 21.84 -1.78
N GLU A 148 17.08 21.07 -2.29
CA GLU A 148 15.83 21.61 -2.87
C GLU A 148 15.03 22.37 -1.82
N ARG A 149 14.86 21.74 -0.64
CA ARG A 149 14.11 22.33 0.48
C ARG A 149 14.76 23.60 1.04
N THR A 150 16.09 23.69 1.00
CA THR A 150 16.84 24.84 1.53
C THR A 150 17.24 25.87 0.47
N LEU A 151 17.03 25.58 -0.82
CA LEU A 151 17.45 26.44 -1.94
C LEU A 151 16.92 27.86 -1.80
N LYS A 152 15.61 27.99 -1.54
CA LYS A 152 14.95 29.29 -1.40
C LYS A 152 15.58 30.11 -0.26
N THR A 153 15.74 29.49 0.92
CA THR A 153 16.38 30.13 2.06
C THR A 153 17.82 30.54 1.76
N ARG A 154 18.61 29.67 1.10
CA ARG A 154 20.00 29.97 0.71
C ARG A 154 20.09 31.12 -0.30
N LEU A 155 19.15 31.23 -1.23
CA LEU A 155 19.09 32.33 -2.19
C LEU A 155 18.69 33.65 -1.52
N GLU A 156 17.74 33.61 -0.60
CA GLU A 156 17.32 34.79 0.18
C GLU A 156 18.45 35.30 1.09
N THR A 157 19.19 34.42 1.76
CA THR A 157 20.35 34.83 2.57
C THR A 157 21.44 35.44 1.69
N ARG A 158 21.71 34.85 0.51
CA ARG A 158 22.65 35.43 -0.46
C ARG A 158 22.20 36.81 -0.93
N ARG A 159 20.92 36.98 -1.27
CA ARG A 159 20.36 38.27 -1.71
C ARG A 159 20.54 39.35 -0.64
N LYS A 160 20.12 39.07 0.60
CA LYS A 160 20.26 40.01 1.72
C LYS A 160 21.72 40.36 2.00
N ALA A 161 22.62 39.39 1.92
CA ALA A 161 24.05 39.64 2.11
C ALA A 161 24.60 40.59 1.04
N MET A 162 24.19 40.44 -0.23
CA MET A 162 24.58 41.35 -1.31
C MET A 162 24.00 42.75 -1.15
N GLU A 163 22.76 42.86 -0.68
CA GLU A 163 22.12 44.16 -0.40
C GLU A 163 22.84 44.93 0.73
N VAL A 164 23.32 44.23 1.78
CA VAL A 164 24.04 44.84 2.93
C VAL A 164 25.55 45.02 2.66
N MET A 165 26.10 44.35 1.65
CA MET A 165 27.55 44.33 1.39
C MET A 165 28.17 45.72 1.15
N PRO A 166 27.55 46.65 0.39
CA PRO A 166 28.11 47.99 0.19
C PRO A 166 28.28 48.78 1.49
N ASP A 167 27.24 48.81 2.33
CA ASP A 167 27.25 49.49 3.63
C ASP A 167 28.34 48.89 4.54
N MET A 168 28.47 47.57 4.55
CA MET A 168 29.50 46.86 5.32
C MET A 168 30.92 47.24 4.87
N ILE A 169 31.15 47.34 3.56
CA ILE A 169 32.45 47.72 2.99
C ILE A 169 32.80 49.17 3.36
N GLN A 170 31.83 50.09 3.31
CA GLN A 170 32.02 51.49 3.71
C GLN A 170 32.47 51.58 5.17
N LEU A 171 31.72 50.95 6.08
CA LEU A 171 32.05 50.92 7.51
C LEU A 171 33.42 50.31 7.78
N TRP A 172 33.79 49.24 7.06
CA TRP A 172 35.10 48.60 7.20
C TRP A 172 36.25 49.53 6.77
N LYS A 173 36.06 50.29 5.68
CA LYS A 173 37.03 51.28 5.20
C LYS A 173 37.16 52.44 6.19
N GLU A 174 36.05 53.03 6.63
CA GLU A 174 36.00 54.15 7.57
C GLU A 174 36.68 53.81 8.91
N ARG A 175 36.47 52.58 9.40
CA ARG A 175 37.09 52.10 10.65
C ARG A 175 38.62 51.92 10.53
N GLY A 176 39.16 51.94 9.31
CA GLY A 176 40.59 51.79 9.05
C GLY A 176 41.01 50.37 8.70
N HIS A 177 40.32 49.73 7.74
CA HIS A 177 40.74 48.46 7.12
C HIS A 177 41.00 47.34 8.13
N GLY A 178 40.09 47.16 9.09
CA GLY A 178 40.18 46.09 10.10
C GLY A 178 40.82 46.48 11.43
N ARG A 179 41.33 47.71 11.59
CA ARG A 179 41.80 48.23 12.89
C ARG A 179 40.62 48.26 13.89
N GLY A 180 40.64 47.37 14.88
CA GLY A 180 39.58 47.25 15.89
C GLY A 180 38.29 46.57 15.40
N TRP A 181 38.30 45.92 14.24
CA TRP A 181 37.16 45.12 13.76
C TRP A 181 37.03 43.86 14.61
N LYS A 182 35.89 43.69 15.29
CA LYS A 182 35.61 42.52 16.16
C LYS A 182 34.59 41.56 15.54
N LYS A 183 33.96 41.93 14.43
CA LYS A 183 32.85 41.21 13.79
C LYS A 183 33.35 40.26 12.69
N TYR A 184 34.30 39.39 13.01
CA TYR A 184 34.75 38.37 12.06
C TYR A 184 33.73 37.23 11.97
N PRO A 185 33.54 36.63 10.77
CA PRO A 185 32.73 35.45 10.65
C PRO A 185 33.31 34.35 11.53
N LYS A 186 32.47 33.74 12.37
CA LYS A 186 32.83 32.54 13.12
C LYS A 186 32.70 31.34 12.20
N GLY A 187 33.47 30.28 12.46
CA GLY A 187 33.62 29.09 11.61
C GLY A 187 32.31 28.38 11.20
N PRO A 188 32.40 27.25 10.48
CA PRO A 188 31.36 26.84 9.55
C PRO A 188 30.03 26.57 10.24
N VAL A 189 29.06 27.46 9.98
CA VAL A 189 27.63 27.37 10.31
C VAL A 189 27.31 27.36 11.81
N SER A 190 27.64 28.43 12.53
CA SER A 190 27.00 28.66 13.83
C SER A 190 25.51 29.00 13.63
N THR A 191 24.66 28.02 13.90
CA THR A 191 23.21 28.16 14.10
C THR A 191 22.95 28.92 15.41
N ALA A 192 23.46 30.13 15.50
CA ALA A 192 23.02 31.13 16.46
C ALA A 192 22.53 32.26 15.59
N LYS A 193 21.23 32.55 15.67
CA LYS A 193 20.54 33.71 15.10
C LYS A 193 21.56 34.80 14.80
N SER A 194 21.96 34.88 13.54
CA SER A 194 22.94 35.86 13.12
C SER A 194 22.17 37.17 13.12
N GLU A 195 22.27 37.89 14.23
CA GLU A 195 22.11 39.35 14.31
C GLU A 195 23.22 40.00 13.45
N VAL A 196 23.32 39.58 12.20
CA VAL A 196 24.13 40.25 11.19
C VAL A 196 23.23 41.36 10.69
N PHE A 197 23.23 42.44 11.48
CA PHE A 197 22.58 43.72 11.21
C PHE A 197 21.05 43.70 11.17
N ASP A 198 20.42 43.94 12.33
CA ASP A 198 19.04 44.40 12.41
C ASP A 198 18.90 45.75 11.70
N GLN A 199 18.06 45.82 10.67
CA GLN A 199 17.73 47.06 9.94
C GLN A 199 17.13 48.15 10.85
N ASN A 200 16.52 47.77 11.98
CA ASN A 200 15.97 48.71 12.97
C ASN A 200 17.05 49.41 13.81
N MET A 201 18.33 49.05 13.69
CA MET A 201 19.44 49.76 14.34
C MET A 201 19.98 50.96 13.52
N ARG A 202 19.26 51.43 12.50
CA ARG A 202 19.61 52.67 11.78
C ARG A 202 19.48 53.96 12.61
N HIS A 203 18.81 53.93 13.77
CA HIS A 203 18.53 55.17 14.54
C HIS A 203 19.13 55.25 15.95
N ALA A 204 19.85 54.23 16.43
CA ALA A 204 20.44 54.26 17.78
C ALA A 204 21.92 54.72 17.82
N TRP A 205 22.61 54.82 16.68
CA TRP A 205 24.08 54.93 16.65
C TRP A 205 24.62 56.27 16.12
N VAL A 206 23.81 57.32 16.09
CA VAL A 206 24.24 58.67 15.67
C VAL A 206 24.63 59.59 16.84
N ASN A 207 24.34 59.24 18.10
CA ASN A 207 24.56 60.15 19.24
C ASN A 207 25.54 59.64 20.31
N GLN A 208 26.68 59.10 19.92
CA GLN A 208 27.87 59.09 20.80
C GLN A 208 29.02 59.80 20.09
N ARG A 209 28.87 61.13 19.99
CA ARG A 209 30.04 62.01 19.91
C ARG A 209 30.77 61.92 21.25
N VAL A 210 32.03 61.54 21.19
CA VAL A 210 32.98 61.61 22.31
C VAL A 210 32.99 63.06 22.83
N PRO A 211 32.77 63.33 24.13
CA PRO A 211 33.04 64.65 24.69
C PRO A 211 34.55 64.87 24.66
N GLN A 212 34.97 65.88 23.89
CA GLN A 212 36.35 66.37 23.92
C GLN A 212 36.53 67.13 25.23
N GLY A 213 37.40 66.62 26.10
CA GLY A 213 37.95 67.31 27.26
C GLY A 213 39.44 67.51 27.05
#